data_AF-A0A7K0TI30-F1
#
_entry.id   AF-A0A7K0TI30-F1
#
_cell.length_a   1.000
_cell.length_b   1.000
_cell.length_c   1.000
_cell.angle_alpha   90.00
_cell.angle_beta   90.00
_cell.angle_gamma   90.00
#
_symmetry.space_group_name_H-M   'P 1'
#
loop_
_entity.id
_entity.type
_entity.pdbx_description
1 polymer ?
#
loop_
_entity_poly.entity_id
_entity_poly.type
_entity_poly.pdbx_seq_one_letter_code
_entity_poly.pdbx_strand_id
1 'polypeptide(L)'
;MTLKGFKSFASSTTLRLEPGITCVVGPNGSGKSNVVDALSWVMGEQGAKSLRGGKMEDVIFAGTSGRAPLGRAEVSVTIDNTDGALPIDYTEVTISRILFRNGTSEYQINGDASRLLDIQELLSDSGIGREMHVIVGQGQLDAILMANPQERRGFIEEAAGVLKHRKRKEKALRKLDSMQANLARVQDLTVELRRQLRPLGKQAEVAKKAATIQADLRDAKLRLLADDLISLTKTVTAEVADETALRERRSIVEADLDRARIRETELDAQTATDNPLLVAAQETYYRLNALREKFRGTASLAQERSRFLAEEAEEARTAGRDPESLDREAAILRQEEAELRQGVIQSRILLQEATTSLASAEANLKHEEDRVASALRALADQREGTARQEGHIKSLAARLSAISEEISRLTKARDEAQTRADNAQREYAVYESEISTADSGELGLDSQFENAKKAL
;
A
#
# COMPACT_ATOMS: atom_id res chain seq x y z
N MET A 1 53.73 51.87 35.49
CA MET A 1 53.82 50.39 35.59
C MET A 1 53.70 49.97 37.05
N THR A 2 52.90 48.95 37.38
CA THR A 2 52.75 48.44 38.75
C THR A 2 53.03 46.94 38.78
N LEU A 3 53.85 46.52 39.75
CA LEU A 3 54.30 45.15 39.96
C LEU A 3 53.79 44.65 41.30
N LYS A 4 53.21 43.45 41.35
CA LYS A 4 52.73 42.84 42.59
C LYS A 4 52.95 41.34 42.59
N GLY A 5 53.76 40.85 43.51
CA GLY A 5 54.09 39.42 43.63
C GLY A 5 54.86 38.85 42.44
N PHE A 6 55.50 39.70 41.63
CA PHE A 6 56.29 39.31 40.47
C PHE A 6 57.76 39.20 40.84
N LYS A 7 58.35 38.00 40.76
CA LYS A 7 59.74 37.70 41.10
C LYS A 7 60.17 38.39 42.40
N SER A 8 61.18 39.27 42.38
CA SER A 8 61.70 39.99 43.54
C SER A 8 60.72 41.02 44.16
N PHE A 9 59.62 41.36 43.49
CA PHE A 9 58.67 42.38 43.92
C PHE A 9 57.51 41.78 44.74
N ALA A 10 57.76 41.55 46.02
CA ALA A 10 56.76 40.98 46.92
C ALA A 10 55.66 41.97 47.36
N SER A 11 55.99 43.25 47.52
CA SER A 11 55.01 44.32 47.75
C SER A 11 54.54 44.90 46.41
N SER A 12 53.37 45.56 46.42
CA SER A 12 52.95 46.36 45.29
C SER A 12 53.93 47.53 45.12
N THR A 13 54.63 47.56 43.99
CA THR A 13 55.59 48.60 43.64
C THR A 13 55.14 49.25 42.34
N THR A 14 54.91 50.56 42.39
CA THR A 14 54.58 51.36 41.20
C THR A 14 55.83 52.10 40.74
N LEU A 15 56.21 51.86 39.48
CA LEU A 15 57.28 52.53 38.78
C LEU A 15 56.65 53.54 37.80
N ARG A 16 56.99 54.81 37.97
CA ARG A 16 56.65 55.88 37.02
C ARG A 16 57.80 55.99 36.02
N LEU A 17 57.48 55.73 34.76
CA LEU A 17 58.42 55.92 33.64
C LEU A 17 58.07 57.27 33.01
N GLU A 18 59.04 58.17 32.95
CA GLU A 18 58.85 59.48 32.33
C GLU A 18 59.31 59.45 30.86
N PRO A 19 58.75 60.29 29.98
CA PRO A 19 59.21 60.41 28.61
C PRO A 19 60.72 60.73 28.54
N GLY A 20 61.45 60.05 27.65
CA GLY A 20 62.90 60.20 27.49
C GLY A 20 63.68 59.00 28.02
N ILE A 21 64.80 59.25 28.70
CA ILE A 21 65.71 58.19 29.17
C ILE A 21 65.46 57.93 30.65
N THR A 22 64.93 56.75 30.98
CA THR A 22 64.80 56.29 32.37
C THR A 22 65.89 55.25 32.69
N CYS A 23 66.75 55.54 33.66
CA CYS A 23 67.84 54.65 34.07
C CYS A 23 67.46 53.87 35.34
N VAL A 24 67.48 52.53 35.28
CA VAL A 24 67.24 51.66 36.44
C VAL A 24 68.58 51.13 36.97
N VAL A 25 69.02 51.65 38.13
CA VAL A 25 70.34 51.34 38.72
C VAL A 25 70.21 50.60 40.07
N GLY A 26 71.27 49.89 40.45
CA GLY A 26 71.40 49.27 41.79
C GLY A 26 72.52 48.22 41.83
N PRO A 27 72.71 47.50 42.94
CA PRO A 27 73.67 46.40 43.07
C PRO A 27 73.22 45.10 42.38
N ASN A 28 74.14 44.21 42.02
CA ASN A 28 73.79 42.92 41.41
C ASN A 28 72.81 42.14 42.29
N GLY A 29 71.80 41.52 41.69
CA GLY A 29 70.74 40.80 42.40
C GLY A 29 69.59 41.68 42.92
N SER A 30 69.63 43.01 42.74
CA SER A 30 68.54 43.92 43.20
C SER A 30 67.25 43.88 42.37
N GLY A 31 67.10 42.93 41.42
CA GLY A 31 65.89 42.79 40.61
C GLY A 31 65.76 43.75 39.42
N LYS A 32 66.84 44.40 38.96
CA LYS A 32 66.81 45.31 37.78
C LYS A 32 66.27 44.64 36.53
N SER A 33 66.84 43.50 36.16
CA SER A 33 66.42 42.73 34.97
C SER A 33 64.98 42.24 35.09
N ASN A 34 64.46 42.06 36.31
CA ASN A 34 63.08 41.64 36.53
C ASN A 34 62.07 42.73 36.11
N VAL A 35 62.46 44.00 36.03
CA VAL A 35 61.59 45.08 35.50
C VAL A 35 61.38 44.89 34.00
N VAL A 36 62.44 44.57 33.26
CA VAL A 36 62.38 44.27 31.82
C VAL A 36 61.57 42.99 31.59
N ASP A 37 61.84 41.94 32.39
CA ASP A 37 61.11 40.68 32.28
C ASP A 37 59.61 40.88 32.55
N ALA A 38 59.23 41.75 33.48
CA ALA A 38 57.83 42.07 33.77
C ALA A 38 57.14 42.81 32.61
N LEU A 39 57.86 43.70 31.92
CA LEU A 39 57.35 44.38 30.73
C LEU A 39 57.11 43.37 29.59
N SER A 40 58.09 42.54 29.28
CA SER A 40 57.95 41.47 28.27
C SER A 40 56.83 40.48 28.62
N TRP A 41 56.67 40.18 29.90
CA TRP A 41 55.64 39.26 30.39
C TRP A 41 54.22 39.80 30.21
N VAL A 42 53.97 41.09 30.51
CA VAL A 42 52.65 41.71 30.27
C VAL A 42 52.36 41.82 28.78
N MET A 43 53.38 42.08 27.96
CA MET A 43 53.27 42.15 26.50
C MET A 43 53.05 40.80 25.80
N GLY A 44 52.93 39.71 26.57
CA GLY A 44 52.51 38.40 26.04
C GLY A 44 53.61 37.38 25.82
N GLU A 45 54.79 37.55 26.44
CA GLU A 45 55.84 36.53 26.47
C GLU A 45 55.35 35.28 27.23
N GLN A 46 55.38 34.12 26.56
CA GLN A 46 54.92 32.84 27.12
C GLN A 46 56.07 31.92 27.54
N GLY A 47 57.30 32.20 27.08
CA GLY A 47 58.46 31.37 27.38
C GLY A 47 58.98 31.61 28.79
N ALA A 48 58.85 30.62 29.68
CA ALA A 48 59.48 30.67 31.01
C ALA A 48 61.00 30.91 30.93
N LYS A 49 61.66 30.32 29.93
CA LYS A 49 63.09 30.49 29.65
C LYS A 49 63.46 31.94 29.29
N SER A 50 62.62 32.61 28.49
CA SER A 50 62.79 34.03 28.09
C SER A 50 62.76 34.93 29.33
N LEU A 51 61.91 34.58 30.29
CA LEU A 51 61.78 35.24 31.60
C LEU A 51 62.77 34.73 32.64
N ARG A 52 63.85 34.03 32.26
CA ARG A 52 64.88 33.53 33.19
C ARG A 52 64.31 32.64 34.32
N GLY A 53 63.25 31.89 34.03
CA GLY A 53 62.63 30.90 34.92
C GLY A 53 62.63 29.50 34.32
N GLY A 54 62.45 28.47 35.14
CA GLY A 54 62.31 27.08 34.69
C GLY A 54 60.88 26.74 34.31
N LYS A 55 59.91 27.22 35.10
CA LYS A 55 58.46 27.09 34.90
C LYS A 55 57.80 28.47 34.91
N MET A 56 56.61 28.59 34.33
CA MET A 56 55.88 29.87 34.35
C MET A 56 55.47 30.29 35.77
N GLU A 57 55.26 29.33 36.68
CA GLU A 57 54.99 29.59 38.10
C GLU A 57 56.16 30.28 38.82
N ASP A 58 57.39 30.15 38.32
CA ASP A 58 58.59 30.76 38.91
C ASP A 58 58.60 32.30 38.79
N VAL A 59 57.66 32.84 38.01
CA VAL A 59 57.40 34.28 37.92
C VAL A 59 56.72 34.81 39.20
N ILE A 60 56.06 33.95 39.97
CA ILE A 60 55.41 34.31 41.23
C ILE A 60 56.45 34.37 42.35
N PHE A 61 56.38 35.40 43.19
CA PHE A 61 57.27 35.55 44.36
C PHE A 61 57.25 34.28 45.23
N ALA A 62 58.39 33.61 45.28
CA ALA A 62 58.56 32.32 45.95
C ALA A 62 58.72 32.44 47.48
N GLY A 63 58.77 33.65 48.04
CA GLY A 63 59.03 33.89 49.46
C GLY A 63 60.50 34.18 49.75
N THR A 64 60.75 34.79 50.91
CA THR A 64 62.09 34.97 51.50
C THR A 64 62.04 34.56 52.98
N SER A 65 63.18 34.51 53.67
CA SER A 65 63.25 34.19 55.11
C SER A 65 62.35 35.06 55.99
N GLY A 66 62.02 36.28 55.56
CA GLY A 66 61.12 37.20 56.26
C GLY A 66 59.73 37.38 55.65
N ARG A 67 59.38 36.68 54.56
CA ARG A 67 58.09 36.90 53.86
C ARG A 67 57.57 35.64 53.18
N ALA A 68 56.31 35.31 53.46
CA ALA A 68 55.63 34.15 52.89
C ALA A 68 55.52 34.24 51.35
N PRO A 69 55.51 33.10 50.64
CA PRO A 69 55.23 33.04 49.22
C PRO A 69 53.84 33.60 48.88
N LEU A 70 53.71 34.22 47.71
CA LEU A 70 52.42 34.71 47.22
C LEU A 70 51.74 33.69 46.31
N GLY A 71 50.41 33.74 46.25
CA GLY A 71 49.58 32.85 45.42
C GLY A 71 49.36 33.32 43.98
N ARG A 72 49.71 34.59 43.68
CA ARG A 72 49.59 35.18 42.35
C ARG A 72 50.67 36.24 42.09
N ALA A 73 51.01 36.40 40.82
CA ALA A 73 51.75 37.55 40.30
C ALA A 73 50.82 38.38 39.43
N GLU A 74 50.91 39.69 39.56
CA GLU A 74 50.15 40.66 38.78
C GLU A 74 51.10 41.77 38.35
N VAL A 75 51.08 42.08 37.06
CA VAL A 75 51.81 43.21 36.50
C VAL A 75 50.86 43.98 35.61
N SER A 76 50.80 45.30 35.80
CA SER A 76 50.02 46.21 34.99
C SER A 76 50.88 47.32 34.40
N VAL A 77 50.67 47.61 33.13
CA VAL A 77 51.36 48.64 32.36
C VAL A 77 50.29 49.57 31.80
N THR A 78 50.33 50.82 32.22
CA THR A 78 49.47 51.89 31.69
C THR A 78 50.27 52.67 30.66
N ILE A 79 49.72 52.75 29.45
CA ILE A 79 50.28 53.44 28.29
C ILE A 79 49.38 54.64 28.01
N ASP A 80 49.99 55.81 27.84
CA ASP A 80 49.34 56.99 27.30
C ASP A 80 49.17 56.80 25.79
N ASN A 81 47.91 56.82 25.32
CA ASN A 81 47.51 56.61 23.93
C ASN A 81 46.89 57.89 23.33
N THR A 82 47.27 59.06 23.83
CA THR A 82 46.82 60.36 23.29
C THR A 82 47.24 60.60 21.83
N ASP A 83 48.27 59.92 21.35
CA ASP A 83 48.73 59.92 19.95
C ASP A 83 47.96 58.95 19.03
N GLY A 84 47.09 58.10 19.59
CA GLY A 84 46.31 57.12 18.85
C GLY A 84 47.13 55.97 18.24
N ALA A 85 48.33 55.70 18.77
CA ALA A 85 49.20 54.63 18.27
C ALA A 85 48.60 53.22 18.48
N LEU A 86 47.79 53.04 19.52
CA LEU A 86 47.02 51.83 19.76
C LEU A 86 45.62 51.97 19.12
N PRO A 87 45.13 50.99 18.36
CA PRO A 87 43.81 51.02 17.71
C PRO A 87 42.65 50.80 18.71
N ILE A 88 42.56 51.66 19.73
CA ILE A 88 41.54 51.68 20.78
C ILE A 88 41.18 53.15 21.09
N ASP A 89 39.89 53.44 21.25
CA ASP A 89 39.36 54.81 21.49
C ASP A 89 39.59 55.36 22.92
N TYR A 90 40.53 54.79 23.66
CA TYR A 90 40.89 55.24 25.01
C TYR A 90 42.20 56.01 24.98
N THR A 91 42.24 57.16 25.66
CA THR A 91 43.44 58.00 25.83
C THR A 91 44.46 57.39 26.79
N GLU A 92 44.04 56.50 27.68
CA GLU A 92 44.92 55.70 28.53
C GLU A 92 44.52 54.23 28.44
N VAL A 93 45.50 53.36 28.16
CA VAL A 93 45.30 51.92 28.03
C VAL A 93 46.14 51.20 29.09
N THR A 94 45.47 50.52 30.02
CA THR A 94 46.10 49.67 31.03
C THR A 94 46.02 48.21 30.62
N ILE A 95 47.17 47.62 30.30
CA ILE A 95 47.29 46.18 30.05
C ILE A 95 47.76 45.51 31.34
N SER A 96 47.00 44.52 31.83
CA SER A 96 47.39 43.74 33.00
C SER A 96 47.47 42.25 32.66
N ARG A 97 48.40 41.57 33.34
CA ARG A 97 48.50 40.11 33.31
C ARG A 97 48.57 39.59 34.73
N ILE A 98 47.71 38.63 35.04
CA ILE A 98 47.62 37.96 36.34
C ILE A 98 47.92 36.49 36.13
N LEU A 99 48.85 35.93 36.91
CA LEU A 99 49.15 34.50 36.91
C LEU A 99 48.95 33.94 38.30
N PHE A 100 48.17 32.88 38.36
CA PHE A 100 47.90 32.13 39.57
C PHE A 100 48.82 30.90 39.65
N ARG A 101 49.08 30.40 40.86
CA ARG A 101 49.89 29.20 41.09
C ARG A 101 49.34 27.93 40.42
N ASN A 102 48.08 27.90 40.03
CA ASN A 102 47.48 26.80 39.27
C ASN A 102 47.87 26.81 37.77
N GLY A 103 48.71 27.76 37.34
CA GLY A 103 49.14 27.93 35.95
C GLY A 103 48.17 28.72 35.07
N THR A 104 47.01 29.14 35.59
CA THR A 104 46.06 29.99 34.86
C THR A 104 46.60 31.40 34.74
N SER A 105 46.72 31.89 33.50
CA SER A 105 47.10 33.26 33.17
C SER A 105 45.87 34.00 32.65
N GLU A 106 45.51 35.09 33.31
CA GLU A 106 44.46 36.01 32.90
C GLU A 106 45.09 37.28 32.33
N TYR A 107 44.47 37.81 31.31
CA TYR A 107 44.90 39.02 30.62
C TYR A 107 43.73 40.02 30.65
N GLN A 108 44.02 41.28 30.92
CA GLN A 108 43.00 42.33 30.93
C GLN A 108 43.48 43.58 30.20
N ILE A 109 42.54 44.27 29.56
CA ILE A 109 42.71 45.59 28.97
C ILE A 109 41.72 46.51 29.68
N ASN A 110 42.21 47.56 30.35
CA ASN A 110 41.40 48.49 31.14
C ASN A 110 40.51 47.79 32.21
N GLY A 111 40.94 46.61 32.69
CA GLY A 111 40.21 45.79 33.66
C GLY A 111 39.29 44.72 33.05
N ASP A 112 39.02 44.78 31.75
CA ASP A 112 38.19 43.80 31.05
C ASP A 112 39.00 42.59 30.59
N ALA A 113 38.48 41.38 30.84
CA ALA A 113 39.12 40.14 30.46
C ALA A 113 39.26 40.03 28.93
N SER A 114 40.49 39.85 28.46
CA SER A 114 40.85 39.82 27.03
C SER A 114 41.65 38.56 26.71
N ARG A 115 41.67 38.13 25.44
CA ARG A 115 42.51 36.99 25.04
C ARG A 115 43.93 37.49 24.77
N LEU A 116 44.90 36.58 24.94
CA LEU A 116 46.28 36.87 24.55
C LEU A 116 46.40 37.27 23.08
N LEU A 117 45.60 36.65 22.20
CA LEU A 117 45.60 36.98 20.78
C LEU A 117 45.22 38.45 20.54
N ASP A 118 44.25 38.95 21.30
CA ASP A 118 43.75 40.32 21.16
C ASP A 118 44.81 41.33 21.64
N ILE A 119 45.52 41.03 22.75
CA ILE A 119 46.66 41.86 23.22
C ILE A 119 47.82 41.82 22.23
N GLN A 120 48.13 40.66 21.64
CA GLN A 120 49.19 40.53 20.66
C GLN A 120 48.86 41.28 19.37
N GLU A 121 47.60 41.23 18.91
CA GLU A 121 47.15 41.99 17.73
C GLU A 121 47.20 43.50 17.99
N LEU A 122 46.72 43.95 19.15
CA LEU A 122 46.78 45.34 19.59
C LEU A 122 48.22 45.90 19.60
N LEU A 123 49.14 45.16 20.22
CA LEU A 123 50.55 45.56 20.31
C LEU A 123 51.29 45.41 18.98
N SER A 124 50.88 44.49 18.12
CA SER A 124 51.47 44.32 16.78
C SER A 124 51.21 45.50 15.87
N ASP A 125 50.06 46.17 15.97
CA ASP A 125 49.74 47.32 15.12
C ASP A 125 50.37 48.62 15.61
N SER A 126 50.67 48.74 16.92
CA SER A 126 51.37 49.90 17.52
C SER A 126 52.91 49.84 17.45
N GLY A 127 53.48 48.73 16.96
CA GLY A 127 54.93 48.54 16.86
C GLY A 127 55.64 48.16 18.17
N ILE A 128 54.88 47.90 19.25
CA ILE A 128 55.38 47.54 20.60
C ILE A 128 55.24 46.02 20.87
N GLY A 129 54.79 45.24 19.88
CA GLY A 129 54.56 43.80 20.01
C GLY A 129 55.82 42.94 20.23
N ARG A 130 55.60 41.69 20.67
CA ARG A 130 56.64 40.66 20.96
C ARG A 130 57.75 40.55 19.92
N GLU A 131 57.40 40.77 18.66
CA GLU A 131 58.26 40.48 17.52
C GLU A 131 59.09 41.73 17.13
N MET A 132 58.62 42.94 17.44
CA MET A 132 59.40 44.17 17.27
C MET A 132 60.45 44.26 18.38
N HIS A 133 61.74 44.34 18.02
CA HIS A 133 62.93 44.36 18.90
C HIS A 133 63.04 45.56 19.87
N VAL A 134 61.92 46.11 20.34
CA VAL A 134 61.79 47.23 21.27
C VAL A 134 62.34 46.87 22.66
N ILE A 135 62.23 45.59 23.06
CA ILE A 135 62.81 45.10 24.30
C ILE A 135 64.02 44.23 23.99
N VAL A 136 65.22 44.77 24.22
CA VAL A 136 66.48 44.05 24.05
C VAL A 136 66.84 43.34 25.35
N GLY A 137 66.60 42.03 25.37
CA GLY A 137 66.98 41.14 26.45
C GLY A 137 68.47 40.76 26.42
N GLN A 138 68.96 40.18 27.52
CA GLN A 138 70.33 39.69 27.61
C GLN A 138 70.55 38.51 26.64
N GLY A 139 71.52 38.64 25.72
CA GLY A 139 71.87 37.62 24.73
C GLY A 139 71.08 37.67 23.41
N GLN A 140 70.06 38.53 23.27
CA GLN A 140 69.33 38.69 22.00
C GLN A 140 70.18 39.35 20.90
N LEU A 141 71.14 40.21 21.28
CA LEU A 141 72.06 40.83 20.33
C LEU A 141 72.93 39.78 19.63
N ASP A 142 73.45 38.82 20.40
CA ASP A 142 74.26 37.71 19.86
C ASP A 142 73.43 36.83 18.92
N ALA A 143 72.16 36.60 19.26
CA ALA A 143 71.23 35.84 18.42
C ALA A 143 70.97 36.51 17.06
N ILE A 144 70.82 37.84 17.02
CA ILE A 144 70.66 38.58 15.76
C ILE A 144 71.94 38.52 14.92
N LEU A 145 73.11 38.62 15.56
CA LEU A 145 74.41 38.56 14.88
C LEU A 145 74.69 37.17 14.29
N MET A 146 74.31 36.10 14.99
CA MET A 146 74.48 34.71 14.55
C MET A 146 73.34 34.17 13.68
N ALA A 147 72.29 34.96 13.43
CA ALA A 147 71.10 34.50 12.71
C ALA A 147 71.38 34.11 11.25
N ASN A 148 70.74 33.02 10.81
CA ASN A 148 70.80 32.53 9.44
C ASN A 148 70.12 33.51 8.46
N PRO A 149 70.43 33.50 7.15
CA PRO A 149 69.80 34.42 6.19
C PRO A 149 68.27 34.38 6.18
N GLN A 150 67.66 33.22 6.43
CA GLN A 150 66.20 33.06 6.51
C GLN A 150 65.60 33.70 7.77
N GLU A 151 66.27 33.56 8.91
CA GLU A 151 65.87 34.17 10.20
C GLU A 151 66.08 35.69 10.15
N ARG A 152 67.21 36.11 9.57
CA ARG A 152 67.52 37.52 9.33
C ARG A 152 66.51 38.19 8.41
N ARG A 153 66.04 37.49 7.37
CA ARG A 153 64.93 37.97 6.53
C ARG A 153 63.66 38.18 7.35
N GLY A 154 63.36 37.28 8.31
CA GLY A 154 62.26 37.46 9.25
C GLY A 154 62.36 38.79 10.00
N PHE A 155 63.52 39.07 10.61
CA PHE A 155 63.78 40.34 11.32
C PHE A 155 63.68 41.58 10.42
N ILE A 156 64.04 41.48 9.15
CA ILE A 156 63.91 42.59 8.18
C ILE A 156 62.46 42.79 7.75
N GLU A 157 61.71 41.72 7.45
CA GLU A 157 60.29 41.79 7.07
C GLU A 157 59.42 42.31 8.21
N GLU A 158 59.80 41.99 9.43
CA GLU A 158 59.30 42.49 10.69
C GLU A 158 59.53 44.00 10.84
N ALA A 159 60.79 44.45 10.73
CA ALA A 159 61.13 45.87 10.81
C ALA A 159 60.45 46.70 9.70
N ALA A 160 60.20 46.10 8.53
CA ALA A 160 59.46 46.70 7.43
C ALA A 160 57.93 46.69 7.62
N GLY A 161 57.41 46.06 8.68
CA GLY A 161 55.97 45.98 8.97
C GLY A 161 55.16 45.10 7.99
N VAL A 162 55.81 44.32 7.12
CA VAL A 162 55.15 43.50 6.08
C VAL A 162 54.66 42.16 6.64
N LEU A 163 55.23 41.72 7.77
CA LEU A 163 54.94 40.43 8.41
C LEU A 163 53.44 40.24 8.71
N LYS A 164 52.72 41.29 9.12
CA LYS A 164 51.27 41.23 9.40
C LYS A 164 50.44 40.91 8.16
N HIS A 165 50.76 41.51 7.02
CA HIS A 165 50.06 41.27 5.76
C HIS A 165 50.32 39.85 5.26
N ARG A 166 51.56 39.36 5.42
CA ARG A 166 51.93 37.98 5.07
C ARG A 166 51.16 36.95 5.91
N LYS A 167 51.12 37.11 7.23
CA LYS A 167 50.35 36.24 8.14
C LYS A 167 48.85 36.27 7.83
N ARG A 168 48.27 37.45 7.55
CA ARG A 168 46.86 37.57 7.13
C ARG A 168 46.58 36.85 5.81
N LYS A 169 47.46 36.98 4.81
CA LYS A 169 47.36 36.25 3.53
C LYS A 169 47.40 34.74 3.74
N GLU A 170 48.33 34.23 4.53
CA GLU A 170 48.44 32.79 4.78
C GLU A 170 47.20 32.23 5.49
N LYS A 171 46.68 32.95 6.49
CA LYS A 171 45.42 32.57 7.16
C LYS A 171 44.23 32.55 6.19
N ALA A 172 44.15 33.52 5.28
CA ALA A 172 43.10 33.58 4.27
C ALA A 172 43.20 32.42 3.27
N LEU A 173 44.42 32.09 2.81
CA LEU A 173 44.66 30.94 1.91
C LEU A 173 44.26 29.62 2.56
N ARG A 174 44.70 29.35 3.80
CA ARG A 174 44.30 28.14 4.52
C ARG A 174 42.78 28.03 4.70
N LYS A 175 42.10 29.17 4.92
CA LYS A 175 40.64 29.21 5.01
C LYS A 175 39.99 28.89 3.67
N LEU A 176 40.52 29.43 2.56
CA LEU A 176 40.03 29.17 1.22
C LEU A 176 40.16 27.68 0.85
N ASP A 177 41.31 27.08 1.12
CA ASP A 177 41.55 25.65 0.88
C ASP A 177 40.56 24.78 1.65
N SER A 178 40.31 25.10 2.92
CA SER A 178 39.31 24.41 3.74
C SER A 178 37.89 24.57 3.18
N MET A 179 37.51 25.76 2.70
CA MET A 179 36.20 25.99 2.09
C MET A 179 36.06 25.24 0.76
N GLN A 180 37.12 25.14 -0.03
CA GLN A 180 37.11 24.39 -1.28
C GLN A 180 36.90 22.89 -1.04
N ALA A 181 37.56 22.33 -0.03
CA ALA A 181 37.32 20.94 0.39
C ALA A 181 35.88 20.69 0.84
N ASN A 182 35.29 21.63 1.60
CA ASN A 182 33.88 21.55 2.01
C ASN A 182 32.92 21.61 0.81
N LEU A 183 33.20 22.48 -0.17
CA LEU A 183 32.39 22.60 -1.38
C LEU A 183 32.40 21.31 -2.20
N ALA A 184 33.58 20.72 -2.39
CA ALA A 184 33.72 19.44 -3.09
C ALA A 184 32.85 18.35 -2.42
N ARG A 185 32.88 18.26 -1.08
CA ARG A 185 32.06 17.31 -0.33
C ARG A 185 30.55 17.54 -0.52
N VAL A 186 30.10 18.78 -0.57
CA VAL A 186 28.68 19.11 -0.82
C VAL A 186 28.28 18.72 -2.25
N GLN A 187 29.17 18.93 -3.22
CA GLN A 187 28.93 18.50 -4.61
C GLN A 187 28.80 16.98 -4.70
N ASP A 188 29.70 16.23 -4.05
CA ASP A 188 29.64 14.76 -4.00
C ASP A 188 28.31 14.27 -3.39
N LEU A 189 27.92 14.83 -2.24
CA LEU A 189 26.64 14.49 -1.59
C LEU A 189 25.45 14.82 -2.49
N THR A 190 25.50 15.94 -3.22
CA THR A 190 24.43 16.33 -4.14
C THR A 190 24.31 15.35 -5.31
N VAL A 191 25.43 14.87 -5.85
CA VAL A 191 25.45 13.85 -6.91
C VAL A 191 24.90 12.52 -6.38
N GLU A 192 25.29 12.12 -5.18
CA GLU A 192 24.78 10.91 -4.54
C GLU A 192 23.26 10.99 -4.30
N LEU A 193 22.76 12.09 -3.74
CA LEU A 193 21.34 12.31 -3.52
C LEU A 193 20.55 12.31 -4.83
N ARG A 194 21.08 12.91 -5.91
CA ARG A 194 20.46 12.84 -7.25
C ARG A 194 20.39 11.40 -7.77
N ARG A 195 21.40 10.57 -7.51
CA ARG A 195 21.40 9.14 -7.88
C ARG A 195 20.33 8.38 -7.11
N GLN A 196 20.15 8.67 -5.82
CA GLN A 196 19.11 8.07 -4.97
C GLN A 196 17.69 8.55 -5.32
N LEU A 197 17.52 9.80 -5.75
CA LEU A 197 16.22 10.37 -6.13
C LEU A 197 15.57 9.70 -7.35
N ARG A 198 16.35 9.27 -8.35
CA ARG A 198 15.83 8.62 -9.56
C ARG A 198 15.02 7.34 -9.28
N PRO A 199 15.53 6.33 -8.54
CA PRO A 199 14.76 5.15 -8.21
C PRO A 199 13.58 5.46 -7.29
N LEU A 200 13.74 6.37 -6.31
CA LEU A 200 12.62 6.80 -5.45
C LEU A 200 11.49 7.45 -6.26
N GLY A 201 11.82 8.27 -7.26
CA GLY A 201 10.83 8.85 -8.17
C GLY A 201 10.08 7.79 -8.96
N LYS A 202 10.77 6.77 -9.48
CA LYS A 202 10.11 5.62 -10.14
C LYS A 202 9.20 4.86 -9.18
N GLN A 203 9.65 4.62 -7.95
CA GLN A 203 8.83 3.94 -6.93
C GLN A 203 7.57 4.75 -6.58
N ALA A 204 7.69 6.08 -6.46
CA ALA A 204 6.55 6.96 -6.21
C ALA A 204 5.52 6.93 -7.36
N GLU A 205 5.98 6.93 -8.61
CA GLU A 205 5.09 6.83 -9.78
C GLU A 205 4.38 5.46 -9.85
N VAL A 206 5.09 4.36 -9.55
CA VAL A 206 4.48 3.03 -9.44
C VAL A 206 3.47 2.98 -8.30
N ALA A 207 3.79 3.55 -7.14
CA ALA A 207 2.88 3.59 -6.00
C ALA A 207 1.60 4.41 -6.29
N LYS A 208 1.71 5.56 -6.97
CA LYS A 208 0.54 6.33 -7.42
C LYS A 208 -0.34 5.52 -8.36
N LYS A 209 0.25 4.87 -9.37
CA LYS A 209 -0.51 4.01 -10.31
C LYS A 209 -1.17 2.85 -9.58
N ALA A 210 -0.47 2.21 -8.64
CA ALA A 210 -1.02 1.13 -7.84
C ALA A 210 -2.22 1.59 -6.98
N ALA A 211 -2.15 2.80 -6.40
CA ALA A 211 -3.25 3.36 -5.64
C ALA A 211 -4.50 3.58 -6.51
N THR A 212 -4.35 4.10 -7.73
CA THR A 212 -5.46 4.24 -8.70
C THR A 212 -6.04 2.87 -9.07
N ILE A 213 -5.18 1.92 -9.47
CA ILE A 213 -5.62 0.56 -9.83
C ILE A 213 -6.35 -0.13 -8.67
N GLN A 214 -5.89 0.05 -7.43
CA GLN A 214 -6.56 -0.49 -6.24
C GLN A 214 -7.90 0.19 -5.95
N ALA A 215 -8.05 1.47 -6.28
CA ALA A 215 -9.34 2.16 -6.17
C ALA A 215 -10.32 1.63 -7.22
N ASP A 216 -9.88 1.52 -8.48
CA ASP A 216 -10.69 0.99 -9.58
C ASP A 216 -11.08 -0.48 -9.35
N LEU A 217 -10.15 -1.30 -8.86
CA LEU A 217 -10.43 -2.69 -8.50
C LEU A 217 -11.47 -2.80 -7.38
N ARG A 218 -11.38 -1.93 -6.37
CA ARG A 218 -12.36 -1.89 -5.29
C ARG A 218 -13.74 -1.47 -5.81
N ASP A 219 -13.82 -0.44 -6.66
CA ASP A 219 -15.08 -0.02 -7.26
C ASP A 219 -15.69 -1.14 -8.11
N ALA A 220 -14.91 -1.76 -8.99
CA ALA A 220 -15.37 -2.87 -9.81
C ALA A 220 -15.86 -4.07 -8.98
N LYS A 221 -15.13 -4.44 -7.92
CA LYS A 221 -15.56 -5.50 -6.99
C LYS A 221 -16.85 -5.15 -6.27
N LEU A 222 -17.01 -3.91 -5.80
CA LEU A 222 -18.24 -3.46 -5.15
C LEU A 222 -19.43 -3.51 -6.11
N ARG A 223 -19.25 -3.15 -7.38
CA ARG A 223 -20.29 -3.26 -8.42
C ARG A 223 -20.71 -4.71 -8.67
N LEU A 224 -19.75 -5.63 -8.78
CA LEU A 224 -20.06 -7.07 -8.93
C LEU A 224 -20.81 -7.60 -7.71
N LEU A 225 -20.35 -7.30 -6.49
CA LEU A 225 -21.02 -7.70 -5.26
C LEU A 225 -22.43 -7.10 -5.14
N ALA A 226 -22.63 -5.87 -5.62
CA ALA A 226 -23.96 -5.25 -5.65
C ALA A 226 -24.89 -5.96 -6.66
N ASP A 227 -24.38 -6.35 -7.83
CA ASP A 227 -25.16 -7.10 -8.82
C ASP A 227 -25.52 -8.50 -8.30
N ASP A 228 -24.55 -9.20 -7.70
CA ASP A 228 -24.77 -10.49 -7.03
C ASP A 228 -25.85 -10.37 -5.94
N LEU A 229 -25.78 -9.32 -5.12
CA LEU A 229 -26.77 -9.07 -4.06
C LEU A 229 -28.16 -8.79 -4.64
N ILE A 230 -28.27 -8.01 -5.71
CA ILE A 230 -29.55 -7.75 -6.39
C ILE A 230 -30.10 -9.05 -6.98
N SER A 231 -29.26 -9.86 -7.62
CA SER A 231 -29.64 -11.15 -8.21
C SER A 231 -30.14 -12.11 -7.13
N LEU A 232 -29.36 -12.30 -6.06
CA LEU A 232 -29.73 -13.13 -4.90
C LEU A 232 -31.02 -12.64 -4.25
N THR A 233 -31.19 -11.32 -4.09
CA THR A 233 -32.41 -10.75 -3.52
C THR A 233 -33.61 -11.06 -4.41
N LYS A 234 -33.49 -10.93 -5.73
CA LYS A 234 -34.57 -11.30 -6.68
C LYS A 234 -34.93 -12.78 -6.55
N THR A 235 -33.94 -13.67 -6.51
CA THR A 235 -34.16 -15.11 -6.33
C THR A 235 -34.89 -15.39 -5.03
N VAL A 236 -34.44 -14.80 -3.91
CA VAL A 236 -35.11 -14.95 -2.60
C VAL A 236 -36.54 -14.43 -2.65
N THR A 237 -36.79 -13.27 -3.27
CA THR A 237 -38.17 -12.75 -3.39
C THR A 237 -39.07 -13.65 -4.23
N ALA A 238 -38.54 -14.29 -5.28
CA ALA A 238 -39.29 -15.23 -6.10
C ALA A 238 -39.59 -16.51 -5.32
N GLU A 239 -38.60 -17.08 -4.64
CA GLU A 239 -38.77 -18.27 -3.79
C GLU A 239 -39.77 -18.02 -2.65
N VAL A 240 -39.72 -16.84 -2.02
CA VAL A 240 -40.71 -16.45 -0.99
C VAL A 240 -42.11 -16.34 -1.60
N ALA A 241 -42.26 -15.76 -2.80
CA ALA A 241 -43.55 -15.69 -3.48
C ALA A 241 -44.09 -17.09 -3.81
N ASP A 242 -43.23 -17.98 -4.32
CA ASP A 242 -43.59 -19.36 -4.63
C ASP A 242 -43.97 -20.15 -3.36
N GLU A 243 -43.21 -19.98 -2.26
CA GLU A 243 -43.54 -20.59 -0.97
C GLU A 243 -44.89 -20.09 -0.43
N THR A 244 -45.17 -18.79 -0.54
CA THR A 244 -46.46 -18.22 -0.13
C THR A 244 -47.62 -18.77 -0.96
N ALA A 245 -47.47 -18.87 -2.28
CA ALA A 245 -48.47 -19.44 -3.17
C ALA A 245 -48.71 -20.94 -2.89
N LEU A 246 -47.64 -21.69 -2.60
CA LEU A 246 -47.73 -23.10 -2.21
C LEU A 246 -48.45 -23.26 -0.86
N ARG A 247 -48.19 -22.39 0.12
CA ARG A 247 -48.89 -22.38 1.41
C ARG A 247 -50.37 -22.08 1.26
N GLU A 248 -50.75 -21.09 0.47
CA GLU A 248 -52.16 -20.80 0.18
C GLU A 248 -52.84 -21.99 -0.50
N ARG A 249 -52.20 -22.57 -1.52
CA ARG A 249 -52.75 -23.73 -2.23
C ARG A 249 -52.89 -24.94 -1.31
N ARG A 250 -51.93 -25.17 -0.43
CA ARG A 250 -52.01 -26.22 0.59
C ARG A 250 -53.17 -25.97 1.54
N SER A 251 -53.37 -24.73 2.01
CA SER A 251 -54.50 -24.39 2.89
C SER A 251 -55.85 -24.65 2.22
N ILE A 252 -55.99 -24.33 0.92
CA ILE A 252 -57.21 -24.63 0.15
C ILE A 252 -57.43 -26.15 0.08
N VAL A 253 -56.39 -26.92 -0.26
CA VAL A 253 -56.49 -28.38 -0.37
C VAL A 253 -56.80 -29.03 0.99
N GLU A 254 -56.23 -28.54 2.08
CA GLU A 254 -56.56 -28.99 3.44
C GLU A 254 -58.02 -28.71 3.79
N ALA A 255 -58.54 -27.53 3.44
CA ALA A 255 -59.96 -27.20 3.63
C ALA A 255 -60.90 -28.07 2.76
N ASP A 256 -60.50 -28.38 1.52
CA ASP A 256 -61.23 -29.29 0.64
C ASP A 256 -61.24 -30.72 1.20
N LEU A 257 -60.10 -31.20 1.71
CA LEU A 257 -59.97 -32.50 2.34
C LEU A 257 -60.86 -32.61 3.57
N ASP A 258 -60.88 -31.57 4.43
CA ASP A 258 -61.73 -31.56 5.62
C ASP A 258 -63.21 -31.55 5.24
N ARG A 259 -63.62 -30.82 4.19
CA ARG A 259 -64.98 -30.89 3.65
C ARG A 259 -65.33 -32.29 3.14
N ALA A 260 -64.42 -32.93 2.40
CA ALA A 260 -64.62 -34.28 1.89
C ALA A 260 -64.75 -35.30 3.04
N ARG A 261 -63.94 -35.18 4.09
CA ARG A 261 -64.01 -36.03 5.29
C ARG A 261 -65.33 -35.85 6.05
N ILE A 262 -65.78 -34.61 6.24
CA ILE A 262 -67.08 -34.35 6.85
C ILE A 262 -68.17 -35.04 6.00
N ARG A 263 -68.11 -34.88 4.68
CA ARG A 263 -69.09 -35.51 3.77
C ARG A 263 -69.05 -37.04 3.83
N GLU A 264 -67.87 -37.64 3.89
CA GLU A 264 -67.68 -39.08 4.11
C GLU A 264 -68.36 -39.52 5.41
N THR A 265 -68.10 -38.83 6.53
CA THR A 265 -68.72 -39.18 7.82
C THR A 265 -70.25 -39.03 7.81
N GLU A 266 -70.80 -38.05 7.09
CA GLU A 266 -72.25 -37.91 6.90
C GLU A 266 -72.83 -39.08 6.10
N LEU A 267 -72.17 -39.49 5.02
CA LEU A 267 -72.59 -40.61 4.18
C LEU A 267 -72.48 -41.95 4.93
N ASP A 268 -71.44 -42.14 5.74
CA ASP A 268 -71.30 -43.31 6.60
C ASP A 268 -72.43 -43.38 7.64
N ALA A 269 -72.78 -42.24 8.25
CA ALA A 269 -73.90 -42.17 9.19
C ALA A 269 -75.26 -42.47 8.51
N GLN A 270 -75.46 -41.97 7.28
CA GLN A 270 -76.63 -42.33 6.47
C GLN A 270 -76.65 -43.82 6.15
N THR A 271 -75.53 -44.37 5.69
CA THR A 271 -75.41 -45.80 5.34
C THR A 271 -75.65 -46.69 6.56
N ALA A 272 -75.16 -46.30 7.74
CA ALA A 272 -75.41 -47.02 9.00
C ALA A 272 -76.91 -47.07 9.36
N THR A 273 -77.69 -46.08 8.92
CA THR A 273 -79.15 -46.01 9.13
C THR A 273 -79.92 -46.75 8.04
N ASP A 274 -79.53 -46.58 6.78
CA ASP A 274 -80.22 -47.13 5.61
C ASP A 274 -79.97 -48.64 5.46
N ASN A 275 -78.79 -49.14 5.82
CA ASN A 275 -78.43 -50.54 5.62
C ASN A 275 -79.31 -51.51 6.46
N PRO A 276 -79.59 -51.26 7.75
CA PRO A 276 -80.57 -52.05 8.50
C PRO A 276 -81.99 -52.01 7.89
N LEU A 277 -82.42 -50.85 7.38
CA LEU A 277 -83.74 -50.70 6.73
C LEU A 277 -83.79 -51.51 5.43
N LEU A 278 -82.71 -51.48 4.64
CA LEU A 278 -82.58 -52.28 3.42
C LEU A 278 -82.61 -53.77 3.74
N VAL A 279 -81.87 -54.22 4.75
CA VAL A 279 -81.90 -55.63 5.20
C VAL A 279 -83.30 -56.04 5.65
N ALA A 280 -84.00 -55.20 6.42
CA ALA A 280 -85.38 -55.47 6.83
C ALA A 280 -86.36 -55.52 5.65
N ALA A 281 -86.19 -54.64 4.66
CA ALA A 281 -86.98 -54.65 3.43
C ALA A 281 -86.71 -55.92 2.60
N GLN A 282 -85.44 -56.33 2.48
CA GLN A 282 -85.05 -57.58 1.81
C GLN A 282 -85.62 -58.81 2.52
N GLU A 283 -85.54 -58.90 3.85
CA GLU A 283 -86.17 -59.98 4.60
C GLU A 283 -87.68 -60.03 4.36
N THR A 284 -88.33 -58.88 4.37
CA THR A 284 -89.77 -58.76 4.10
C THR A 284 -90.10 -59.23 2.69
N TYR A 285 -89.32 -58.82 1.69
CA TYR A 285 -89.44 -59.27 0.31
C TYR A 285 -89.24 -60.79 0.17
N TYR A 286 -88.24 -61.37 0.83
CA TYR A 286 -88.01 -62.82 0.83
C TYR A 286 -89.16 -63.57 1.52
N ARG A 287 -89.69 -63.06 2.64
CA ARG A 287 -90.87 -63.64 3.30
C ARG A 287 -92.10 -63.60 2.41
N LEU A 288 -92.36 -62.48 1.74
CA LEU A 288 -93.48 -62.33 0.81
C LEU A 288 -93.33 -63.26 -0.41
N ASN A 289 -92.13 -63.41 -0.95
CA ASN A 289 -91.87 -64.37 -2.03
C ASN A 289 -92.05 -65.83 -1.59
N ALA A 290 -91.56 -66.19 -0.40
CA ALA A 290 -91.80 -67.53 0.15
C ALA A 290 -93.30 -67.81 0.38
N LEU A 291 -94.04 -66.79 0.83
CA LEU A 291 -95.50 -66.86 0.97
C LEU A 291 -96.18 -67.02 -0.40
N ARG A 292 -95.75 -66.25 -1.40
CA ARG A 292 -96.22 -66.34 -2.79
C ARG A 292 -95.97 -67.73 -3.36
N GLU A 293 -94.79 -68.30 -3.14
CA GLU A 293 -94.43 -69.64 -3.62
C GLU A 293 -95.24 -70.73 -2.89
N LYS A 294 -95.49 -70.59 -1.59
CA LYS A 294 -96.44 -71.46 -0.87
C LYS A 294 -97.85 -71.38 -1.47
N PHE A 295 -98.37 -70.18 -1.72
CA PHE A 295 -99.67 -70.01 -2.37
C PHE A 295 -99.70 -70.59 -3.78
N ARG A 296 -98.62 -70.44 -4.54
CA ARG A 296 -98.47 -71.03 -5.87
C ARG A 296 -98.42 -72.56 -5.81
N GLY A 297 -97.72 -73.14 -4.85
CA GLY A 297 -97.72 -74.57 -4.58
C GLY A 297 -99.11 -75.10 -4.19
N THR A 298 -99.85 -74.39 -3.33
CA THR A 298 -101.24 -74.75 -3.01
C THR A 298 -102.17 -74.60 -4.21
N ALA A 299 -101.97 -73.57 -5.03
CA ALA A 299 -102.74 -73.36 -6.25
C ALA A 299 -102.46 -74.46 -7.28
N SER A 300 -101.20 -74.86 -7.46
CA SER A 300 -100.81 -75.96 -8.34
C SER A 300 -101.38 -77.30 -7.86
N LEU A 301 -101.39 -77.57 -6.55
CA LEU A 301 -101.98 -78.77 -5.98
C LEU A 301 -103.52 -78.77 -6.10
N ALA A 302 -104.16 -77.61 -5.94
CA ALA A 302 -105.58 -77.41 -6.20
C ALA A 302 -105.89 -77.58 -7.70
N GLN A 303 -104.99 -77.13 -8.57
CA GLN A 303 -105.10 -77.25 -10.02
C GLN A 303 -104.85 -78.68 -10.49
N GLU A 304 -103.93 -79.44 -9.88
CA GLU A 304 -103.76 -80.89 -10.10
C GLU A 304 -104.99 -81.66 -9.61
N ARG A 305 -105.53 -81.35 -8.43
CA ARG A 305 -106.80 -81.93 -7.95
C ARG A 305 -107.98 -81.59 -8.85
N SER A 306 -108.02 -80.35 -9.36
CA SER A 306 -109.00 -79.93 -10.37
C SER A 306 -108.80 -80.64 -11.70
N ARG A 307 -107.55 -80.94 -12.09
CA ARG A 307 -107.21 -81.63 -13.34
C ARG A 307 -107.56 -83.12 -13.26
N PHE A 308 -107.35 -83.75 -12.10
CA PHE A 308 -107.81 -85.12 -11.83
C PHE A 308 -109.34 -85.26 -11.73
N LEU A 309 -110.05 -84.20 -11.28
CA LEU A 309 -111.53 -84.17 -11.29
C LEU A 309 -112.13 -83.70 -12.63
N ALA A 310 -111.33 -83.08 -13.51
CA ALA A 310 -111.75 -82.63 -14.84
C ALA A 310 -111.41 -83.62 -15.97
N GLU A 311 -110.45 -84.54 -15.77
CA GLU A 311 -110.18 -85.64 -16.71
C GLU A 311 -111.30 -86.71 -16.74
N GLU A 312 -112.20 -86.75 -15.74
CA GLU A 312 -113.43 -87.57 -15.74
C GLU A 312 -114.66 -86.86 -16.35
N ALA A 313 -114.56 -85.58 -16.75
CA ALA A 313 -115.72 -84.77 -17.15
C ALA A 313 -115.62 -84.08 -18.52
N GLU A 314 -114.51 -84.24 -19.27
CA GLU A 314 -114.30 -83.51 -20.53
C GLU A 314 -114.26 -84.43 -21.78
N GLU A 315 -115.13 -85.44 -21.78
CA GLU A 315 -115.61 -86.13 -22.99
C GLU A 315 -117.01 -85.59 -23.37
N ALA A 316 -117.22 -84.27 -23.33
CA ALA A 316 -118.42 -83.63 -23.89
C ALA A 316 -118.28 -82.10 -24.10
N ARG A 317 -118.07 -81.73 -25.37
CA ARG A 317 -118.49 -80.47 -26.04
C ARG A 317 -117.58 -79.23 -25.97
N THR A 318 -116.88 -79.07 -27.09
CA THR A 318 -116.77 -77.85 -27.93
C THR A 318 -117.74 -76.70 -27.66
N ALA A 319 -117.20 -75.48 -27.57
CA ALA A 319 -117.60 -74.27 -28.34
C ALA A 319 -116.59 -73.14 -28.01
N GLY A 320 -115.81 -72.64 -28.97
CA GLY A 320 -116.12 -71.39 -29.66
C GLY A 320 -115.30 -70.22 -29.08
N ARG A 321 -114.17 -69.88 -29.72
CA ARG A 321 -113.29 -68.77 -29.30
C ARG A 321 -113.69 -67.50 -30.07
N ASP A 322 -114.04 -66.47 -29.31
CA ASP A 322 -114.57 -65.18 -29.74
C ASP A 322 -113.53 -64.30 -30.47
N PRO A 323 -113.79 -63.85 -31.71
CA PRO A 323 -112.92 -62.99 -32.51
C PRO A 323 -112.53 -61.66 -31.84
N GLU A 324 -113.32 -61.13 -30.91
CA GLU A 324 -113.05 -59.82 -30.29
C GLU A 324 -111.89 -59.83 -29.28
N SER A 325 -111.53 -61.00 -28.74
CA SER A 325 -110.42 -61.13 -27.79
C SER A 325 -109.03 -61.02 -28.46
N LEU A 326 -108.92 -61.51 -29.70
CA LEU A 326 -107.71 -61.45 -30.51
C LEU A 326 -107.41 -60.02 -30.99
N ASP A 327 -108.44 -59.22 -31.27
CA ASP A 327 -108.26 -57.81 -31.66
C ASP A 327 -107.77 -56.92 -30.50
N ARG A 328 -108.18 -57.22 -29.26
CA ARG A 328 -107.68 -56.51 -28.07
C ARG A 328 -106.23 -56.86 -27.75
N GLU A 329 -105.85 -58.13 -27.90
CA GLU A 329 -104.47 -58.59 -27.72
C GLU A 329 -103.54 -58.00 -28.79
N ALA A 330 -104.01 -57.91 -30.05
CA ALA A 330 -103.31 -57.26 -31.14
C ALA A 330 -103.20 -55.72 -31.00
N ALA A 331 -104.08 -55.07 -30.24
CA ALA A 331 -103.99 -53.64 -29.94
C ALA A 331 -102.93 -53.35 -28.87
N ILE A 332 -102.86 -54.18 -27.83
CA ILE A 332 -101.86 -54.06 -26.75
C ILE A 332 -100.45 -54.30 -27.29
N LEU A 333 -100.25 -55.36 -28.09
CA LEU A 333 -98.95 -55.66 -28.71
C LEU A 333 -98.47 -54.55 -29.68
N ARG A 334 -99.39 -53.86 -30.36
CA ARG A 334 -99.05 -52.70 -31.21
C ARG A 334 -98.60 -51.49 -30.41
N GLN A 335 -99.11 -51.32 -29.19
CA GLN A 335 -98.69 -50.24 -28.31
C GLN A 335 -97.31 -50.52 -27.70
N GLU A 336 -97.04 -51.76 -27.29
CA GLU A 336 -95.70 -52.18 -26.84
C GLU A 336 -94.66 -52.09 -27.97
N GLU A 337 -95.02 -52.44 -29.21
CA GLU A 337 -94.15 -52.25 -30.39
C GLU A 337 -93.81 -50.77 -30.63
N ALA A 338 -94.77 -49.87 -30.43
CA ALA A 338 -94.57 -48.43 -30.61
C ALA A 338 -93.62 -47.84 -29.55
N GLU A 339 -93.75 -48.26 -28.29
CA GLU A 339 -92.86 -47.84 -27.19
C GLU A 339 -91.43 -48.36 -27.38
N LEU A 340 -91.28 -49.63 -27.76
CA LEU A 340 -89.96 -50.22 -28.09
C LEU A 340 -89.31 -49.52 -29.29
N ARG A 341 -90.08 -49.17 -30.33
CA ARG A 341 -89.57 -48.40 -31.47
C ARG A 341 -89.08 -47.01 -31.06
N GLN A 342 -89.78 -46.32 -30.17
CA GLN A 342 -89.30 -45.03 -29.65
C GLN A 342 -88.00 -45.18 -28.85
N GLY A 343 -87.90 -46.21 -28.00
CA GLY A 343 -86.66 -46.50 -27.26
C GLY A 343 -85.45 -46.77 -28.17
N VAL A 344 -85.65 -47.49 -29.28
CA VAL A 344 -84.61 -47.75 -30.29
C VAL A 344 -84.19 -46.47 -31.01
N ILE A 345 -85.13 -45.58 -31.34
CA ILE A 345 -84.83 -44.28 -31.96
C ILE A 345 -84.01 -43.41 -31.00
N GLN A 346 -84.40 -43.34 -29.73
CA GLN A 346 -83.70 -42.53 -28.73
C GLN A 346 -82.28 -43.06 -28.45
N SER A 347 -82.13 -44.38 -28.40
CA SER A 347 -80.81 -45.02 -28.25
C SER A 347 -79.90 -44.79 -29.45
N ARG A 348 -80.46 -44.75 -30.67
CA ARG A 348 -79.71 -44.39 -31.89
C ARG A 348 -79.24 -42.95 -31.90
N ILE A 349 -80.08 -42.01 -31.43
CA ILE A 349 -79.70 -40.59 -31.33
C ILE A 349 -78.53 -40.43 -30.34
N LEU A 350 -78.64 -41.02 -29.15
CA LEU A 350 -77.57 -40.98 -28.15
C LEU A 350 -76.27 -41.63 -28.64
N LEU A 351 -76.36 -42.74 -29.37
CA LEU A 351 -75.20 -43.37 -29.98
C LEU A 351 -74.53 -42.44 -31.01
N GLN A 352 -75.32 -41.73 -31.82
CA GLN A 352 -74.80 -40.83 -32.84
C GLN A 352 -74.16 -39.57 -32.23
N GLU A 353 -74.73 -39.04 -31.15
CA GLU A 353 -74.13 -37.95 -30.35
C GLU A 353 -72.82 -38.38 -29.68
N ALA A 354 -72.79 -39.57 -29.07
CA ALA A 354 -71.57 -40.10 -28.46
C ALA A 354 -70.47 -40.36 -29.50
N THR A 355 -70.83 -40.88 -30.68
CA THR A 355 -69.88 -41.18 -31.76
C THR A 355 -69.29 -39.89 -32.36
N THR A 356 -70.11 -38.84 -32.51
CA THR A 356 -69.64 -37.54 -32.99
C THR A 356 -68.77 -36.83 -31.96
N SER A 357 -69.12 -36.92 -30.67
CA SER A 357 -68.28 -36.43 -29.57
C SER A 357 -66.94 -37.15 -29.52
N LEU A 358 -66.91 -38.48 -29.67
CA LEU A 358 -65.68 -39.27 -29.69
C LEU A 358 -64.79 -38.86 -30.87
N ALA A 359 -65.35 -38.76 -32.08
CA ALA A 359 -64.60 -38.34 -33.27
C ALA A 359 -64.00 -36.94 -33.12
N SER A 360 -64.70 -36.01 -32.46
CA SER A 360 -64.18 -34.66 -32.18
C SER A 360 -63.05 -34.67 -31.15
N ALA A 361 -63.14 -35.51 -30.12
CA ALA A 361 -62.11 -35.66 -29.10
C ALA A 361 -60.84 -36.32 -29.66
N GLU A 362 -60.99 -37.35 -30.50
CA GLU A 362 -59.86 -38.00 -31.20
C GLU A 362 -59.16 -37.04 -32.16
N ALA A 363 -59.90 -36.19 -32.88
CA ALA A 363 -59.31 -35.16 -33.74
C ALA A 363 -58.52 -34.12 -32.95
N ASN A 364 -59.04 -33.67 -31.80
CA ASN A 364 -58.34 -32.74 -30.91
C ASN A 364 -57.09 -33.36 -30.28
N LEU A 365 -57.16 -34.61 -29.84
CA LEU A 365 -56.01 -35.34 -29.32
C LEU A 365 -54.90 -35.43 -30.36
N LYS A 366 -55.25 -35.81 -31.60
CA LYS A 366 -54.28 -35.90 -32.70
C LYS A 366 -53.63 -34.55 -33.03
N HIS A 367 -54.40 -33.46 -32.99
CA HIS A 367 -53.86 -32.12 -33.18
C HIS A 367 -52.85 -31.73 -32.10
N GLU A 368 -53.13 -32.06 -30.84
CA GLU A 368 -52.22 -31.81 -29.72
C GLU A 368 -50.96 -32.69 -29.78
N GLU A 369 -51.09 -33.96 -30.17
CA GLU A 369 -49.96 -34.86 -30.41
C GLU A 369 -49.03 -34.33 -31.51
N ASP A 370 -49.59 -33.87 -32.63
CA ASP A 370 -48.82 -33.26 -33.73
C ASP A 370 -48.11 -31.97 -33.28
N ARG A 371 -48.78 -31.15 -32.45
CA ARG A 371 -48.21 -29.92 -31.88
C ARG A 371 -47.02 -30.23 -30.97
N VAL A 372 -47.16 -31.21 -30.07
CA VAL A 372 -46.08 -31.66 -29.17
C VAL A 372 -44.91 -32.26 -29.98
N ALA A 373 -45.20 -33.08 -30.98
CA ALA A 373 -44.17 -33.66 -31.85
C ALA A 373 -43.38 -32.58 -32.61
N SER A 374 -44.05 -31.53 -33.09
CA SER A 374 -43.40 -30.40 -33.76
C SER A 374 -42.49 -29.59 -32.81
N ALA A 375 -42.94 -29.37 -31.57
CA ALA A 375 -42.17 -28.66 -30.56
C ALA A 375 -40.92 -29.45 -30.12
N LEU A 376 -41.05 -30.78 -29.97
CA LEU A 376 -39.92 -31.66 -29.65
C LEU A 376 -38.86 -31.69 -30.77
N ARG A 377 -39.29 -31.69 -32.05
CA ARG A 377 -38.36 -31.57 -33.19
C ARG A 377 -37.63 -30.23 -33.19
N ALA A 378 -38.36 -29.12 -32.98
CA ALA A 378 -37.74 -27.79 -32.90
C ALA A 378 -36.72 -27.67 -31.75
N LEU A 379 -37.00 -28.30 -30.60
CA LEU A 379 -36.08 -28.36 -29.47
C LEU A 379 -34.83 -29.20 -29.77
N ALA A 380 -34.98 -30.30 -30.51
CA ALA A 380 -33.87 -31.13 -30.95
C ALA A 380 -32.96 -30.39 -31.94
N ASP A 381 -33.54 -29.69 -32.92
CA ASP A 381 -32.80 -28.88 -33.90
C ASP A 381 -32.04 -27.72 -33.23
N GLN A 382 -32.67 -27.04 -32.25
CA GLN A 382 -32.02 -26.03 -31.42
C GLN A 382 -30.82 -26.59 -30.65
N ARG A 383 -30.99 -27.76 -30.02
CA ARG A 383 -29.90 -28.44 -29.28
C ARG A 383 -28.73 -28.81 -30.19
N GLU A 384 -29.00 -29.37 -31.37
CA GLU A 384 -27.95 -29.69 -32.34
C GLU A 384 -27.23 -28.42 -32.83
N GLY A 385 -27.98 -27.34 -33.09
CA GLY A 385 -27.44 -26.03 -33.46
C GLY A 385 -26.51 -25.46 -32.38
N THR A 386 -26.93 -25.47 -31.11
CA THR A 386 -26.11 -25.00 -29.99
C THR A 386 -24.85 -25.85 -29.79
N ALA A 387 -24.95 -27.19 -29.92
CA ALA A 387 -23.79 -28.08 -29.82
C ALA A 387 -22.76 -27.85 -30.95
N ARG A 388 -23.22 -27.60 -32.18
CA ARG A 388 -22.33 -27.21 -33.30
C ARG A 388 -21.62 -25.88 -33.02
N GLN A 389 -22.35 -24.87 -32.57
CA GLN A 389 -21.77 -23.55 -32.24
C GLN A 389 -20.75 -23.65 -31.11
N GLU A 390 -21.04 -24.42 -30.07
CA GLU A 390 -20.11 -24.64 -28.96
C GLU A 390 -18.83 -25.38 -29.41
N GLY A 391 -18.96 -26.34 -30.32
CA GLY A 391 -17.83 -27.00 -30.98
C GLY A 391 -16.97 -26.04 -31.81
N HIS A 392 -17.61 -25.15 -32.58
CA HIS A 392 -16.90 -24.11 -33.33
C HIS A 392 -16.15 -23.14 -32.41
N ILE A 393 -16.78 -22.69 -31.31
CA ILE A 393 -16.15 -21.81 -30.31
C ILE A 393 -14.93 -22.49 -29.68
N LYS A 394 -15.04 -23.76 -29.28
CA LYS A 394 -13.89 -24.53 -28.74
C LYS A 394 -12.75 -24.64 -29.75
N SER A 395 -13.05 -24.87 -31.03
CA SER A 395 -12.02 -24.95 -32.08
C SER A 395 -11.34 -23.60 -32.34
N LEU A 396 -12.08 -22.49 -32.30
CA LEU A 396 -11.54 -21.14 -32.46
C LEU A 396 -10.71 -20.72 -31.26
N ALA A 397 -11.14 -21.05 -30.04
CA ALA A 397 -10.38 -20.81 -28.82
C ALA A 397 -9.03 -21.57 -28.84
N ALA A 398 -9.03 -22.83 -29.28
CA ALA A 398 -7.79 -23.60 -29.44
C ALA A 398 -6.85 -22.97 -30.48
N ARG A 399 -7.37 -22.49 -31.62
CA ARG A 399 -6.58 -21.75 -32.63
C ARG A 399 -6.02 -20.44 -32.09
N LEU A 400 -6.81 -19.67 -31.35
CA LEU A 400 -6.37 -18.43 -30.70
C LEU A 400 -5.24 -18.69 -29.70
N SER A 401 -5.35 -19.74 -28.89
CA SER A 401 -4.30 -20.15 -27.96
C SER A 401 -3.00 -20.48 -28.69
N ALA A 402 -3.07 -21.29 -29.74
CA ALA A 402 -1.91 -21.67 -30.55
C ALA A 402 -1.25 -20.46 -31.23
N ILE A 403 -2.05 -19.54 -31.79
CA ILE A 403 -1.53 -18.29 -32.39
C ILE A 403 -0.90 -17.40 -31.32
N SER A 404 -1.46 -17.32 -30.10
CA SER A 404 -0.89 -16.52 -29.02
C SER A 404 0.47 -17.05 -28.55
N GLU A 405 0.62 -18.38 -28.48
CA GLU A 405 1.90 -19.03 -28.16
C GLU A 405 2.93 -18.78 -29.26
N GLU A 406 2.51 -18.83 -30.53
CA GLU A 406 3.38 -18.55 -31.67
C GLU A 406 3.82 -17.08 -31.70
N ILE A 407 2.92 -16.13 -31.44
CA ILE A 407 3.25 -14.71 -31.28
C ILE A 407 4.25 -14.52 -30.14
N SER A 408 4.06 -15.21 -29.01
CA SER A 408 5.01 -15.12 -27.88
C SER A 408 6.39 -15.65 -28.26
N ARG A 409 6.48 -16.76 -29.01
CA ARG A 409 7.76 -17.30 -29.52
C ARG A 409 8.44 -16.33 -30.48
N LEU A 410 7.69 -15.81 -31.46
CA LEU A 410 8.23 -14.89 -32.47
C LEU A 410 8.68 -13.56 -31.84
N THR A 411 7.95 -13.06 -30.85
CA THR A 411 8.33 -11.84 -30.10
C THR A 411 9.66 -12.06 -29.38
N LYS A 412 9.80 -13.21 -28.69
CA LYS A 412 11.06 -13.56 -28.02
C LYS A 412 12.23 -13.69 -28.99
N ALA A 413 12.04 -14.37 -30.11
CA ALA A 413 13.06 -14.52 -31.15
C ALA A 413 13.46 -13.16 -31.76
N ARG A 414 12.49 -12.26 -31.97
CA ARG A 414 12.74 -10.89 -32.43
C ARG A 414 13.54 -10.09 -31.42
N ASP A 415 13.21 -10.16 -30.14
CA ASP A 415 13.92 -9.40 -29.10
C ASP A 415 15.35 -9.93 -28.88
N GLU A 416 15.56 -11.24 -28.98
CA GLU A 416 16.90 -11.85 -28.98
C GLU A 416 17.71 -11.42 -30.21
N ALA A 417 17.09 -11.33 -31.40
CA ALA A 417 17.75 -10.81 -32.60
C ALA A 417 18.10 -9.32 -32.48
N GLN A 418 17.19 -8.51 -31.92
CA GLN A 418 17.44 -7.09 -31.67
C GLN A 418 18.59 -6.88 -30.68
N THR A 419 18.63 -7.67 -29.61
CA THR A 419 19.72 -7.60 -28.62
C THR A 419 21.07 -7.95 -29.25
N ARG A 420 21.12 -8.94 -30.15
CA ARG A 420 22.33 -9.27 -30.92
C ARG A 420 22.75 -8.13 -31.85
N ALA A 421 21.80 -7.51 -32.54
CA ALA A 421 22.08 -6.36 -33.41
C ALA A 421 22.63 -5.17 -32.61
N ASP A 422 22.01 -4.83 -31.48
CA ASP A 422 22.43 -3.74 -30.61
C ASP A 422 23.84 -4.00 -30.03
N ASN A 423 24.17 -5.25 -29.67
CA ASN A 423 25.50 -5.62 -29.20
C ASN A 423 26.55 -5.52 -30.31
N ALA A 424 26.25 -6.04 -31.50
CA ALA A 424 27.14 -5.92 -32.65
C ALA A 424 27.40 -4.46 -33.03
N GLN A 425 26.38 -3.59 -32.91
CA GLN A 425 26.52 -2.16 -33.17
C GLN A 425 27.37 -1.45 -32.10
N ARG A 426 27.31 -1.88 -30.83
CA ARG A 426 28.22 -1.40 -29.79
C ARG A 426 29.65 -1.87 -30.02
N GLU A 427 29.85 -3.14 -30.35
CA GLU A 427 31.17 -3.69 -30.69
C GLU A 427 31.77 -2.95 -31.89
N TYR A 428 30.98 -2.70 -32.93
CA TYR A 428 31.39 -1.89 -34.08
C TYR A 428 31.83 -0.48 -33.66
N ALA A 429 31.05 0.21 -32.82
CA ALA A 429 31.40 1.55 -32.34
C ALA A 429 32.68 1.55 -31.48
N VAL A 430 32.94 0.49 -30.71
CA VAL A 430 34.19 0.31 -29.97
C VAL A 430 35.36 0.14 -30.94
N TYR A 431 35.25 -0.78 -31.91
CA TYR A 431 36.30 -0.97 -32.92
C TYR A 431 36.54 0.27 -33.78
N GLU A 432 35.50 1.02 -34.13
CA GLU A 432 35.62 2.29 -34.84
C GLU A 432 36.38 3.33 -33.99
N SER A 433 36.11 3.38 -32.68
CA SER A 433 36.87 4.24 -31.76
C SER A 433 38.33 3.80 -31.62
N GLU A 434 38.59 2.49 -31.54
CA GLU A 434 39.94 1.94 -31.44
C GLU A 434 40.77 2.24 -32.69
N ILE A 435 40.19 2.06 -33.88
CA ILE A 435 40.80 2.43 -35.17
C ILE A 435 41.08 3.93 -35.21
N SER A 436 40.14 4.78 -34.78
CA SER A 436 40.37 6.23 -34.72
C SER A 436 41.51 6.61 -33.77
N THR A 437 41.64 5.94 -32.62
CA THR A 437 42.81 6.13 -31.72
C THR A 437 44.10 5.62 -32.34
N ALA A 438 44.09 4.50 -33.07
CA ALA A 438 45.26 3.97 -33.76
C ALA A 438 45.73 4.93 -34.88
N ASP A 439 44.81 5.45 -35.68
CA ASP A 439 45.08 6.50 -36.69
C ASP A 439 45.67 7.77 -36.05
N SER A 440 45.17 8.16 -34.87
CA SER A 440 45.72 9.30 -34.12
C SER A 440 47.14 9.05 -33.58
N GLY A 441 47.51 7.77 -33.35
CA GLY A 441 48.86 7.36 -32.97
C GLY A 441 49.82 7.23 -34.16
N GLU A 442 49.31 6.96 -35.36
CA GLU A 442 50.08 6.96 -36.62
C GLU A 442 50.39 8.37 -37.13
N LEU A 443 49.58 9.37 -36.77
CA LEU A 443 49.81 10.79 -37.03
C LEU A 443 51.07 11.29 -36.29
N GLY A 444 52.22 11.08 -36.93
CA GLY A 444 53.53 11.50 -36.44
C GLY A 444 54.59 10.41 -36.51
N LEU A 445 54.22 9.12 -36.61
CA LEU A 445 55.16 8.01 -36.73
C LEU A 445 55.97 8.07 -38.04
N ASP A 446 55.34 8.44 -39.16
CA ASP A 446 56.05 8.69 -40.43
C ASP A 446 57.04 9.85 -40.31
N SER A 447 56.69 10.91 -39.58
CA SER A 447 57.58 12.04 -39.34
C SER A 447 58.76 11.69 -38.41
N GLN A 448 58.52 10.83 -37.42
CA GLN A 448 59.56 10.33 -36.52
C GLN A 448 60.49 9.34 -37.23
N PHE A 449 59.95 8.50 -38.11
CA PHE A 449 60.74 7.59 -38.95
C PHE A 449 61.61 8.35 -39.96
N GLU A 450 61.08 9.37 -40.64
CA GLU A 450 61.86 10.26 -41.53
C GLU A 450 62.97 11.01 -40.77
N ASN A 451 62.69 11.49 -39.55
CA ASN A 451 63.70 12.14 -38.72
C ASN A 451 64.78 11.16 -38.23
N ALA A 452 64.42 9.93 -37.84
CA ALA A 452 65.37 8.90 -37.44
C ALA A 452 66.23 8.40 -38.61
N LYS A 453 65.64 8.30 -39.82
CA LYS A 453 66.35 7.92 -41.05
C LYS A 453 67.34 8.98 -41.53
N LYS A 454 67.11 10.27 -41.21
CA LYS A 454 68.08 11.37 -41.47
C LYS A 454 69.19 11.48 -40.42
N ALA A 455 69.01 10.87 -39.25
CA ALA A 455 69.98 10.91 -38.14
C ALA A 455 70.98 9.72 -38.16
N LEU A 456 70.79 8.78 -39.08
CA LEU A 456 71.67 7.65 -39.39
C LEU A 456 72.43 7.96 -40.69
#